data_AF-A0A534PAU7-F1
#
_entry.id   AF-A0A534PAU7-F1
#
_cell.length_a   1.000
_cell.length_b   1.000
_cell.length_c   1.000
_cell.angle_alpha   90.00
_cell.angle_beta   90.00
_cell.angle_gamma   90.00
#
_symmetry.space_group_name_H-M   'P 1'
#
loop_
_entity.id
_entity.type
_entity.pdbx_description
1 polymer ?
#
loop_
_entity_poly.entity_id
_entity_poly.type
_entity_poly.pdbx_seq_one_letter_code
_entity_poly.pdbx_strand_id
1 'polypeptide(L)'
;MRVPLAIGAPAPRTSAEKVTLFRSLFRGREDVFPIRFVSKKTGKPGYAPACSNKWEPGLCALKTGGKCSDCANQAFIPFDAAAVVGHLTGRHVMGVYPLLENETCWFLAVDFDKSSWMEDVGAFMETCRQVGLPASAERSRSGNGAHAWFFFSSPVHASIAR
;
A
#
# COMPACT_ATOMS: atom_id res chain seq x y z
N MET A 1 15.59 -3.51 16.59
CA MET A 1 14.36 -3.12 15.89
C MET A 1 13.52 -2.29 16.87
N ARG A 2 13.38 -0.97 16.67
CA ARG A 2 12.58 -0.12 17.57
C ARG A 2 11.15 -0.02 17.04
N VAL A 3 10.22 -0.66 17.71
CA VAL A 3 8.77 -0.46 17.56
C VAL A 3 8.31 0.15 18.90
N PRO A 4 7.56 1.28 18.97
CA PRO A 4 6.42 1.63 18.09
C PRO A 4 6.34 3.08 17.56
N LEU A 5 5.54 3.27 16.50
CA LEU A 5 4.68 4.45 16.33
C LEU A 5 3.54 4.34 17.36
N ALA A 6 3.42 5.36 18.22
CA ALA A 6 2.70 5.34 19.49
C ALA A 6 1.32 4.64 19.47
N ILE A 7 1.20 3.56 20.24
CA ILE A 7 -0.09 3.04 20.71
C ILE A 7 -0.65 4.12 21.65
N GLY A 8 -1.68 4.85 21.21
CA GLY A 8 -2.33 5.91 22.00
C GLY A 8 -2.42 7.30 21.34
N ALA A 9 -2.01 7.46 20.07
CA ALA A 9 -2.29 8.70 19.35
C ALA A 9 -3.80 8.92 19.21
N PRO A 10 -4.31 10.15 19.41
CA PRO A 10 -5.73 10.44 19.24
C PRO A 10 -6.16 10.18 17.78
N ALA A 11 -7.38 9.68 17.61
CA ALA A 11 -7.94 9.46 16.28
C ALA A 11 -7.94 10.78 15.47
N PRO A 12 -7.54 10.78 14.19
CA PRO A 12 -7.51 11.97 13.37
C PRO A 12 -8.94 12.50 13.14
N ARG A 13 -9.14 13.79 13.40
CA ARG A 13 -10.47 14.44 13.37
C ARG A 13 -10.70 15.21 12.08
N THR A 14 -9.64 15.75 11.47
CA THR A 14 -9.72 16.50 10.21
C THR A 14 -9.28 15.67 9.00
N SER A 15 -9.67 16.09 7.80
CA SER A 15 -9.20 15.47 6.55
C SER A 15 -7.68 15.56 6.43
N ALA A 16 -7.07 16.68 6.85
CA ALA A 16 -5.63 16.87 6.83
C ALA A 16 -4.92 15.88 7.77
N GLU A 17 -5.41 15.71 9.00
CA GLU A 17 -4.86 14.74 9.95
C GLU A 17 -4.97 13.30 9.44
N LYS A 18 -6.09 12.94 8.79
CA LYS A 18 -6.27 11.60 8.18
C LYS A 18 -5.26 11.35 7.06
N VAL A 19 -5.04 12.34 6.20
CA VAL A 19 -4.04 12.27 5.12
C VAL A 19 -2.64 12.15 5.70
N THR A 20 -2.29 12.97 6.70
CA THR A 20 -0.99 12.91 7.39
C THR A 20 -0.78 11.54 8.04
N LEU A 21 -1.77 11.01 8.76
CA LEU A 21 -1.69 9.70 9.37
C LEU A 21 -1.49 8.61 8.32
N PHE A 22 -2.29 8.57 7.27
CA PHE A 22 -2.18 7.58 6.20
C PHE A 22 -0.77 7.59 5.57
N ARG A 23 -0.25 8.77 5.21
CA ARG A 23 1.10 8.92 4.65
C ARG A 23 2.19 8.55 5.65
N SER A 24 1.96 8.74 6.95
CA SER A 24 2.92 8.34 7.99
C SER A 24 2.96 6.83 8.24
N LEU A 25 1.90 6.09 7.90
CA LEU A 25 1.84 4.64 8.07
C LEU A 25 2.29 3.94 6.79
N PHE A 26 1.67 4.27 5.66
CA PHE A 26 1.89 3.60 4.38
C PHE A 26 2.97 4.30 3.54
N ARG A 27 4.19 4.36 4.08
CA ARG A 27 5.36 4.95 3.41
C ARG A 27 6.00 3.94 2.46
N GLY A 28 6.21 4.35 1.22
CA GLY A 28 6.90 3.58 0.19
C GLY A 28 7.59 4.54 -0.77
N ARG A 29 7.64 4.18 -2.06
CA ARG A 29 8.04 5.11 -3.13
C ARG A 29 7.17 6.36 -3.13
N GLU A 30 7.80 7.54 -3.16
CA GLU A 30 7.08 8.83 -3.17
C GLU A 30 6.85 9.36 -4.60
N ASP A 31 7.61 8.88 -5.57
CA ASP A 31 7.58 9.30 -6.97
C ASP A 31 6.53 8.55 -7.81
N VAL A 32 6.00 7.43 -7.31
CA VAL A 32 5.02 6.61 -8.03
C VAL A 32 4.17 5.76 -7.10
N PHE A 33 2.90 5.56 -7.46
CA PHE A 33 2.00 4.60 -6.79
C PHE A 33 1.15 3.83 -7.82
N PRO A 34 0.73 2.59 -7.53
CA PRO A 34 -0.18 1.86 -8.40
C PRO A 34 -1.64 2.26 -8.17
N ILE A 35 -2.42 2.36 -9.25
CA ILE A 35 -3.87 2.49 -9.21
C ILE A 35 -4.52 1.18 -9.69
N ARG A 36 -5.53 0.73 -8.95
CA ARG A 36 -6.35 -0.42 -9.32
C ARG A 36 -7.19 -0.12 -10.57
N PHE A 37 -7.30 -1.10 -11.44
CA PHE A 37 -8.26 -1.11 -12.55
C PHE A 37 -8.94 -2.48 -12.67
N VAL A 38 -9.99 -2.53 -13.48
CA VAL A 38 -10.59 -3.79 -13.96
C VAL A 38 -10.41 -3.80 -15.47
N SER A 39 -9.79 -4.87 -15.99
CA SER A 39 -9.56 -5.03 -17.41
C SER A 39 -10.90 -5.12 -18.14
N LYS A 40 -11.14 -4.22 -19.11
CA LYS A 40 -12.33 -4.30 -19.97
C LYS A 40 -12.35 -5.56 -20.83
N LYS A 41 -11.18 -6.13 -21.14
CA LYS A 41 -11.05 -7.33 -21.98
C LYS A 41 -11.30 -8.63 -21.20
N THR A 42 -10.77 -8.72 -19.98
CA THR A 42 -10.76 -9.98 -19.21
C THR A 42 -11.65 -9.96 -17.97
N GLY A 43 -12.18 -8.79 -17.58
CA GLY A 43 -12.91 -8.60 -16.32
C GLY A 43 -12.05 -8.74 -15.06
N LYS A 44 -10.76 -9.07 -15.20
CA LYS A 44 -9.88 -9.31 -14.05
C LYS A 44 -9.40 -7.98 -13.44
N PRO A 45 -9.33 -7.89 -12.10
CA PRO A 45 -8.72 -6.74 -11.45
C PRO A 45 -7.20 -6.75 -11.64
N GLY A 46 -6.60 -5.57 -11.63
CA GLY A 46 -5.15 -5.40 -11.70
C GLY A 46 -4.72 -4.06 -11.15
N TYR A 47 -3.41 -3.86 -11.09
CA TYR A 47 -2.79 -2.60 -10.68
C TYR A 47 -1.77 -2.17 -11.72
N ALA A 48 -1.67 -0.87 -11.94
CA ALA A 48 -0.66 -0.28 -12.83
C ALA A 48 -0.22 1.08 -12.28
N PRO A 49 1.01 1.54 -12.54
CA PRO A 49 1.48 2.85 -12.14
C PRO A 49 0.49 3.97 -12.53
N ALA A 50 0.28 4.91 -11.61
CA ALA A 50 -0.38 6.17 -11.88
C ALA A 50 0.53 7.00 -12.79
N CYS A 51 0.03 7.41 -13.96
CA CYS A 51 0.80 8.13 -14.97
C CYS A 51 -0.13 9.11 -15.68
N SER A 52 0.28 10.37 -15.83
CA SER A 52 -0.51 11.40 -16.52
C SER A 52 -0.63 11.12 -18.02
N ASN A 53 0.38 10.46 -18.61
CA ASN A 53 0.37 10.06 -20.02
C ASN A 53 -0.42 8.76 -20.27
N LYS A 54 -1.01 8.14 -19.24
CA LYS A 54 -1.65 6.83 -19.39
C LYS A 54 -2.80 6.92 -20.40
N TRP A 55 -2.74 6.05 -21.41
CA TRP A 55 -3.67 5.98 -22.55
C TRP A 55 -3.57 7.07 -23.62
N GLU A 56 -2.68 8.04 -23.44
CA GLU A 56 -2.43 9.11 -24.42
C GLU A 56 -1.81 8.52 -25.70
N PRO A 57 -2.45 8.69 -26.87
CA PRO A 57 -1.91 8.24 -28.15
C PRO A 57 -0.52 8.81 -28.42
N GLY A 58 0.37 7.98 -28.98
CA GLY A 58 1.76 8.38 -29.27
C GLY A 58 2.70 8.41 -28.05
N LEU A 59 2.18 8.54 -26.81
CA LEU A 59 3.00 8.53 -25.60
C LEU A 59 2.97 7.18 -24.87
N CYS A 60 1.78 6.57 -24.73
CA CYS A 60 1.59 5.37 -23.92
C CYS A 60 1.45 4.10 -24.78
N ALA A 61 2.47 3.24 -24.72
CA ALA A 61 2.50 1.98 -25.47
C ALA A 61 1.65 0.84 -24.86
N LEU A 62 0.90 1.06 -23.77
CA LEU A 62 0.09 0.00 -23.15
C LEU A 62 -0.95 -0.59 -24.12
N LYS A 63 -1.48 0.21 -25.06
CA LYS A 63 -2.45 -0.26 -26.08
C LYS A 63 -1.82 -1.23 -27.08
N THR A 64 -0.51 -1.15 -27.30
CA THR A 64 0.24 -2.01 -28.24
C THR A 64 1.05 -3.09 -27.52
N GLY A 65 0.78 -3.32 -26.23
CA GLY A 65 1.43 -4.37 -25.43
C GLY A 65 2.75 -3.97 -24.79
N GLY A 66 3.14 -2.69 -24.83
CA GLY A 66 4.31 -2.18 -24.12
C GLY A 66 4.17 -2.26 -22.59
N LYS A 67 5.28 -2.15 -21.87
CA LYS A 67 5.34 -2.17 -20.40
C LYS A 67 5.70 -0.79 -19.85
N CYS A 68 5.14 -0.42 -18.69
CA CYS A 68 5.51 0.83 -18.04
C CYS A 68 6.97 0.87 -17.62
N SER A 69 7.59 -0.27 -17.27
CA SER A 69 9.01 -0.36 -16.87
C SER A 69 9.98 0.12 -17.95
N ASP A 70 9.60 -0.07 -19.22
CA ASP A 70 10.47 0.16 -20.38
C ASP A 70 10.04 1.42 -21.15
N CYS A 71 9.11 2.20 -20.61
CA CYS A 71 8.52 3.36 -21.27
C CYS A 71 9.41 4.60 -21.12
N ALA A 72 9.86 5.19 -22.24
CA ALA A 72 10.61 6.45 -22.21
C ALA A 72 9.74 7.69 -21.92
N ASN A 73 8.42 7.57 -22.05
CA ASN A 73 7.44 8.66 -21.82
C ASN A 73 6.77 8.55 -20.44
N GLN A 74 7.48 8.00 -19.44
CA GLN A 74 6.98 7.95 -18.07
C GLN A 74 6.70 9.36 -17.55
N ALA A 75 5.49 9.56 -17.05
CA ALA A 75 5.09 10.77 -16.33
C ALA A 75 4.32 10.32 -15.08
N PHE A 76 5.03 9.63 -14.19
CA PHE A 76 4.43 9.07 -12.99
C PHE A 76 3.92 10.16 -12.06
N ILE A 77 2.76 9.89 -11.45
CA ILE A 77 2.15 10.81 -10.51
C ILE A 77 2.70 10.49 -9.12
N PRO A 78 3.24 11.47 -8.37
CA PRO A 78 3.80 11.24 -7.06
C PRO A 78 2.73 10.86 -6.02
N PHE A 79 3.16 10.19 -4.97
CA PHE A 79 2.37 9.89 -3.78
C PHE A 79 2.17 11.14 -2.91
N ASP A 80 1.26 12.00 -3.32
CA ASP A 80 0.95 13.27 -2.66
C ASP A 80 -0.39 13.26 -1.88
N ALA A 81 -0.72 14.41 -1.28
CA ALA A 81 -1.97 14.56 -0.54
C ALA A 81 -3.21 14.41 -1.43
N ALA A 82 -3.15 14.83 -2.69
CA ALA A 82 -4.29 14.75 -3.61
C ALA A 82 -4.57 13.30 -4.01
N ALA A 83 -3.53 12.50 -4.23
CA ALA A 83 -3.62 11.05 -4.43
C ALA A 83 -4.28 10.38 -3.22
N VAL A 84 -3.78 10.65 -2.01
CA VAL A 84 -4.35 10.07 -0.78
C VAL A 84 -5.80 10.49 -0.55
N VAL A 85 -6.16 11.76 -0.76
CA VAL A 85 -7.56 12.20 -0.69
C VAL A 85 -8.40 11.45 -1.72
N GLY A 86 -7.92 11.28 -2.95
CA GLY A 86 -8.60 10.49 -3.97
C GLY A 86 -8.85 9.04 -3.55
N HIS A 87 -7.89 8.43 -2.86
CA HIS A 87 -8.06 7.09 -2.30
C HIS A 87 -9.08 7.04 -1.17
N LEU A 88 -8.92 7.89 -0.15
CA LEU A 88 -9.77 7.90 1.05
C LEU A 88 -11.23 8.32 0.75
N THR A 89 -11.46 9.02 -0.35
CA THR A 89 -12.81 9.40 -0.83
C THR A 89 -13.39 8.41 -1.84
N GLY A 90 -12.68 7.32 -2.16
CA GLY A 90 -13.15 6.30 -3.09
C GLY A 90 -13.11 6.68 -4.58
N ARG A 91 -12.51 7.84 -4.94
CA ARG A 91 -12.32 8.23 -6.36
C ARG A 91 -11.41 7.25 -7.11
N HIS A 92 -10.47 6.64 -6.40
CA HIS A 92 -9.67 5.52 -6.91
C HIS A 92 -9.22 4.61 -5.77
N VAL A 93 -8.68 3.44 -6.11
CA VAL A 93 -8.00 2.57 -5.14
C VAL A 93 -6.52 2.60 -5.47
N MET A 94 -5.72 3.17 -4.57
CA MET A 94 -4.27 3.14 -4.69
C MET A 94 -3.69 1.92 -3.96
N GLY A 95 -2.54 1.45 -4.41
CA GLY A 95 -1.65 0.66 -3.58
C GLY A 95 -0.41 1.47 -3.22
N VAL A 96 0.60 0.78 -2.69
CA VAL A 96 1.90 1.35 -2.34
C VAL A 96 2.97 0.43 -2.90
N TYR A 97 4.08 1.01 -3.39
CA TYR A 97 5.31 0.25 -3.65
C TYR A 97 6.18 0.32 -2.40
N PRO A 98 6.21 -0.73 -1.55
CA PRO A 98 6.80 -0.65 -0.20
C PRO A 98 8.32 -0.70 -0.19
N LEU A 99 8.94 -1.24 -1.25
CA LEU A 99 10.39 -1.37 -1.37
C LEU A 99 10.99 -0.08 -1.94
N LEU A 100 11.91 0.51 -1.19
CA LEU A 100 12.67 1.68 -1.60
C LEU A 100 13.89 1.27 -2.44
N GLU A 101 14.51 2.24 -3.11
CA GLU A 101 15.66 2.01 -4.01
C GLU A 101 16.89 1.43 -3.31
N ASN A 102 17.04 1.72 -2.01
CA ASN A 102 18.11 1.19 -1.16
C ASN A 102 17.74 -0.14 -0.48
N GLU A 103 16.73 -0.85 -0.99
CA GLU A 103 16.24 -2.14 -0.48
C GLU A 103 15.73 -2.09 0.97
N THR A 104 15.28 -0.92 1.43
CA THR A 104 14.61 -0.75 2.73
C THR A 104 13.10 -0.59 2.58
N CYS A 105 12.35 -0.79 3.66
CA CYS A 105 10.91 -0.56 3.75
C CYS A 105 10.54 0.07 5.09
N TRP A 106 9.35 0.67 5.14
CA TRP A 106 8.80 1.30 6.35
C TRP A 106 7.76 0.46 7.06
N PHE A 107 7.29 -0.61 6.42
CA PHE A 107 6.30 -1.50 7.00
C PHE A 107 6.45 -2.92 6.46
N LEU A 108 5.89 -3.86 7.20
CA LEU A 108 5.69 -5.25 6.81
C LEU A 108 4.18 -5.53 6.80
N ALA A 109 3.74 -6.28 5.78
CA ALA A 109 2.40 -6.83 5.71
C ALA A 109 2.49 -8.36 5.75
N VAL A 110 1.70 -8.97 6.63
CA VAL A 110 1.46 -10.42 6.64
C VAL A 110 0.05 -10.65 6.11
N ASP A 111 -0.06 -11.40 5.02
CA ASP A 111 -1.32 -11.65 4.33
C ASP A 111 -1.95 -12.96 4.82
N PHE A 112 -3.19 -12.88 5.32
CA PHE A 112 -3.99 -14.00 5.78
C PHE A 112 -5.16 -14.19 4.83
N ASP A 113 -5.16 -15.32 4.14
CA ASP A 113 -6.17 -15.73 3.16
C ASP A 113 -6.77 -17.09 3.52
N LYS A 114 -7.74 -17.55 2.73
CA LYS A 114 -8.39 -18.89 2.79
C LYS A 114 -9.35 -19.05 3.95
N SER A 115 -9.87 -20.26 4.16
CA SER A 115 -11.02 -20.53 5.03
C SER A 115 -10.81 -20.20 6.51
N SER A 116 -9.58 -20.23 7.00
CA SER A 116 -9.22 -20.01 8.41
C SER A 116 -8.63 -18.62 8.69
N TRP A 117 -8.70 -17.69 7.74
CA TRP A 117 -8.01 -16.40 7.84
C TRP A 117 -8.33 -15.64 9.12
N MET A 118 -9.56 -15.79 9.65
CA MET A 118 -10.04 -15.07 10.83
C MET A 118 -9.45 -15.65 12.12
N GLU A 119 -9.40 -16.98 12.23
CA GLU A 119 -8.73 -17.67 13.33
C GLU A 119 -7.21 -17.43 13.28
N ASP A 120 -6.62 -17.51 12.09
CA ASP A 120 -5.18 -17.37 11.89
C ASP A 120 -4.69 -15.96 12.23
N VAL A 121 -5.38 -14.92 11.73
CA VAL A 121 -5.03 -13.53 12.07
C VAL A 121 -5.29 -13.24 13.55
N GLY A 122 -6.34 -13.83 14.14
CA GLY A 122 -6.63 -13.71 15.58
C GLY A 122 -5.50 -14.28 16.45
N ALA A 123 -5.08 -15.51 16.16
CA ALA A 123 -3.98 -16.17 16.85
C ALA A 123 -2.65 -15.43 16.66
N PHE A 124 -2.39 -14.91 15.45
CA PHE A 124 -1.20 -14.11 15.16
C PHE A 124 -1.16 -12.81 15.96
N MET A 125 -2.27 -12.06 15.98
CA MET A 125 -2.37 -10.80 16.73
C MET A 125 -2.25 -11.02 18.24
N GLU A 126 -2.84 -12.10 18.75
CA GLU A 126 -2.71 -12.50 20.16
C GLU A 126 -1.25 -12.84 20.51
N THR A 127 -0.56 -13.58 19.64
CA THR A 127 0.86 -13.89 19.82
C THR A 127 1.70 -12.63 19.82
N CYS A 128 1.48 -11.71 18.86
CA CYS A 128 2.15 -10.42 18.81
C CYS A 128 1.97 -9.63 20.11
N ARG A 129 0.75 -9.62 20.65
CA ARG A 129 0.44 -8.97 21.94
C ARG A 129 1.19 -9.61 23.10
N GLN A 130 1.28 -10.94 23.16
CA GLN A 130 1.98 -11.67 24.23
C GLN A 130 3.49 -11.39 24.25
N VAL A 131 4.11 -11.23 23.08
CA VAL A 131 5.55 -10.90 22.97
C VAL A 131 5.84 -9.40 22.95
N GLY A 132 4.82 -8.56 23.11
CA GLY A 132 4.96 -7.10 23.12
C GLY A 132 5.32 -6.49 21.76
N LEU A 133 4.93 -7.11 20.65
CA LEU A 133 5.09 -6.60 19.29
C LEU A 133 3.81 -5.87 18.83
N PRO A 134 3.88 -4.54 18.59
CA PRO A 134 2.75 -3.77 18.06
C PRO A 134 2.43 -4.15 16.61
N ALA A 135 1.24 -4.69 16.39
CA ALA A 135 0.68 -5.00 15.07
C ALA A 135 -0.73 -4.43 14.94
N SER A 136 -1.18 -4.15 13.71
CA SER A 136 -2.54 -3.73 13.40
C SER A 136 -3.17 -4.66 12.38
N ALA A 137 -4.41 -5.10 12.61
CA ALA A 137 -5.13 -5.94 11.65
C ALA A 137 -6.09 -5.10 10.79
N GLU A 138 -6.16 -5.39 9.51
CA GLU A 138 -7.09 -4.80 8.54
C GLU A 138 -7.77 -5.92 7.76
N ARG A 139 -9.10 -5.94 7.68
CA ARG A 139 -9.81 -6.88 6.80
C ARG A 139 -9.57 -6.49 5.34
N SER A 140 -9.18 -7.46 4.52
CA SER A 140 -8.87 -7.21 3.11
C SER A 140 -10.12 -6.78 2.33
N ARG A 141 -9.90 -6.07 1.22
CA ARG A 141 -11.00 -5.59 0.35
C ARG A 141 -11.84 -6.74 -0.23
N SER A 142 -11.29 -7.93 -0.42
CA SER A 142 -12.06 -9.09 -0.92
C SER A 142 -13.11 -9.54 0.09
N GLY A 143 -12.95 -9.16 1.36
CA GLY A 143 -13.77 -9.63 2.48
C GLY A 143 -13.38 -11.04 2.95
N ASN A 144 -12.47 -11.73 2.25
CA ASN A 144 -12.10 -13.13 2.46
C ASN A 144 -10.64 -13.29 2.93
N GLY A 145 -10.15 -12.31 3.67
CA GLY A 145 -8.80 -12.30 4.21
C GLY A 145 -8.57 -11.08 5.09
N ALA A 146 -7.37 -10.97 5.65
CA ALA A 146 -6.91 -9.84 6.43
C ALA A 146 -5.40 -9.64 6.26
N HIS A 147 -4.95 -8.42 6.48
CA HIS A 147 -3.53 -8.11 6.59
C HIS A 147 -3.21 -7.78 8.05
N ALA A 148 -2.11 -8.31 8.56
CA ALA A 148 -1.46 -7.78 9.77
C ALA A 148 -0.31 -6.86 9.37
N TRP A 149 -0.30 -5.65 9.92
CA TRP A 149 0.64 -4.58 9.59
C TRP A 149 1.59 -4.31 10.75
N PHE A 150 2.88 -4.22 10.43
CA PHE A 150 3.90 -3.67 11.31
C PHE A 150 4.46 -2.39 10.70
N PHE A 151 4.49 -1.30 11.46
CA PHE A 151 5.02 -0.01 11.01
C PHE A 151 6.31 0.32 11.75
N PHE A 152 7.37 0.61 11.00
CA PHE A 152 8.69 0.90 11.55
C PHE A 152 8.90 2.39 11.79
N SER A 153 9.62 2.71 12.86
CA SER A 153 10.00 4.08 13.20
C SER A 153 11.12 4.64 12.30
N SER A 154 11.85 3.76 11.62
CA SER A 154 12.93 4.05 10.66
C SER A 154 12.93 2.98 9.56
N PRO A 155 13.49 3.25 8.37
CA PRO A 155 13.58 2.24 7.32
C PRO A 155 14.37 1.02 7.79
N VAL A 156 13.86 -0.18 7.46
CA VAL A 156 14.50 -1.46 7.76
C VAL A 156 14.83 -2.15 6.44
N HIS A 157 15.98 -2.81 6.34
CA HIS A 157 16.29 -3.66 5.18
C HIS A 157 15.18 -4.70 4.97
N ALA A 158 14.66 -4.79 3.75
CA ALA A 158 13.56 -5.70 3.44
C ALA A 158 13.93 -7.18 3.64
N SER A 159 15.23 -7.51 3.67
CA SER A 159 15.74 -8.84 4.03
C SER A 159 15.64 -9.18 5.51
N ILE A 160 15.64 -8.17 6.38
CA ILE A 160 15.51 -8.32 7.83
C ILE A 160 14.03 -8.26 8.26
N ALA A 161 13.21 -7.53 7.51
CA ALA A 161 11.79 -7.43 7.79
C ALA A 161 11.00 -8.70 7.44
N ARG A 162 11.49 -9.54 6.52
CA ARG A 162 10.81 -10.75 6.01
C ARG A 162 11.27 -12.03 6.69
#